data_AF-A6HND1-F1
#
_entry.id   AF-A6HND1-F1
#
_cell.length_a   1.000
_cell.length_b   1.000
_cell.length_c   1.000
_cell.angle_alpha   90.00
_cell.angle_beta   90.00
_cell.angle_gamma   90.00
#
_symmetry.space_group_name_H-M   'P 1'
#
loop_
_entity.id
_entity.type
_entity.pdbx_description
1 polymer ?
#
loop_
_entity_poly.entity_id
_entity_poly.type
_entity_poly.pdbx_seq_one_letter_code
_entity_poly.pdbx_strand_id
1 'polypeptide(L)' 'MKSPYNHRWYQMGIVSWGEGCDRNGKYGFYTHVFRLKRWMQKVIDQHR' A
#
# COMPACT_ATOMS: atom_id res chain seq x y z
N MET A 1 0.13 -9.41 -8.76
CA MET A 1 -0.52 -10.56 -9.42
C MET A 1 -2.02 -10.45 -9.19
N LYS A 2 -2.87 -10.88 -10.14
CA LYS A 2 -4.32 -10.91 -9.93
C LYS A 2 -4.68 -11.96 -8.87
N SER A 3 -5.69 -11.67 -8.06
CA SER A 3 -6.24 -12.64 -7.09
C SER A 3 -6.80 -13.87 -7.82
N PRO A 4 -6.51 -15.10 -7.36
CA PRO A 4 -7.05 -16.31 -7.97
C PRO A 4 -8.57 -16.44 -7.73
N TYR A 5 -9.11 -15.76 -6.72
CA TYR A 5 -10.53 -15.89 -6.34
C TYR A 5 -11.47 -15.08 -7.24
N ASN A 6 -11.01 -13.95 -7.79
CA ASN A 6 -11.87 -13.05 -8.56
C ASN A 6 -11.17 -12.25 -9.66
N HIS A 7 -9.93 -12.60 -10.00
CA HIS A 7 -9.15 -11.99 -11.09
C HIS A 7 -8.94 -10.47 -10.98
N ARG A 8 -9.05 -9.89 -9.78
CA ARG A 8 -8.82 -8.46 -9.52
C ARG A 8 -7.40 -8.17 -9.02
N TRP A 9 -6.94 -6.95 -9.26
CA TRP A 9 -5.73 -6.41 -8.63
C TRP A 9 -6.10 -5.71 -7.33
N TYR A 10 -5.30 -5.95 -6.29
CA TYR A 10 -5.47 -5.35 -4.98
C TYR A 10 -4.25 -4.50 -4.63
N GLN A 11 -4.48 -3.27 -4.19
CA GLN A 11 -3.42 -2.40 -3.70
C GLN A 11 -3.06 -2.77 -2.26
N MET A 12 -1.92 -3.44 -2.09
CA MET A 12 -1.45 -3.88 -0.78
C MET A 12 -0.65 -2.80 -0.04
N GLY A 13 0.02 -1.92 -0.79
CA GLY A 13 0.94 -0.93 -0.25
C GLY A 13 1.00 0.37 -1.06
N ILE A 14 1.53 1.40 -0.42
CA ILE A 14 1.93 2.67 -1.06
C ILE A 14 3.44 2.82 -0.87
N VAL A 15 4.16 3.21 -1.92
CA VAL A 15 5.60 3.49 -1.83
C VAL A 15 5.83 4.58 -0.80
N SER A 16 6.70 4.34 0.17
CA SER A 16 7.00 5.33 1.21
C SER A 16 8.41 5.88 1.05
N TRP A 17 9.44 5.07 1.33
CA TRP A 17 10.83 5.48 1.21
C TRP A 17 11.75 4.26 1.12
N GLY A 18 13.05 4.51 0.93
CA GLY A 18 14.10 3.49 0.95
C GLY A 18 15.43 4.11 1.34
N GLU A 19 16.36 3.28 1.82
CA GLU A 19 17.73 3.74 2.10
C GLU A 19 18.51 3.88 0.77
N GLY A 20 18.25 4.97 0.05
CA GLY A 20 18.69 5.15 -1.33
C GLY A 20 17.84 4.34 -2.33
N CYS A 21 18.33 4.22 -3.56
CA CYS A 21 17.74 3.38 -4.60
C CYS A 21 18.78 2.33 -5.02
N ASP A 22 18.33 1.09 -5.26
CA ASP A 22 19.14 -0.02 -5.78
C ASP A 22 20.43 -0.33 -4.98
N ARG A 23 20.38 -0.16 -3.65
CA ARG A 23 21.50 -0.48 -2.78
C ARG A 23 21.44 -1.93 -2.32
N ASN A 24 22.54 -2.65 -2.52
CA ASN A 24 22.69 -4.02 -2.04
C ASN A 24 22.42 -4.13 -0.53
N GLY A 25 21.59 -5.12 -0.16
CA GLY A 25 21.21 -5.36 1.23
C GLY A 25 20.23 -4.34 1.83
N LYS A 26 19.68 -3.42 1.03
CA LYS A 26 18.67 -2.45 1.47
C LYS A 26 17.30 -2.78 0.88
N TYR A 27 16.25 -2.49 1.64
CA TYR A 27 14.87 -2.77 1.27
C TYR A 27 14.08 -1.47 1.04
N GLY A 28 13.06 -1.57 0.18
CA GLY A 28 12.04 -0.53 0.06
C GLY A 28 11.01 -0.67 1.17
N PHE A 29 10.61 0.45 1.76
CA PHE A 29 9.59 0.52 2.79
C PHE A 29 8.27 0.99 2.18
N TYR A 30 7.20 0.24 2.45
CA TYR A 30 5.87 0.49 1.92
C TYR A 30 4.88 0.66 3.06
N THR A 31 3.94 1.59 2.91
CA THR A 31 2.84 1.78 3.85
C THR A 31 1.85 0.62 3.72
N HIS A 32 1.45 0.02 4.84
CA HIS A 32 0.52 -1.11 4.85
C HIS A 32 -0.95 -0.65 4.77
N VAL A 33 -1.52 -0.66 3.56
CA VAL A 33 -2.86 -0.09 3.24
C VAL A 33 -3.96 -0.60 4.17
N PHE A 34 -4.02 -1.91 4.45
CA PHE A 34 -5.08 -2.46 5.30
C PHE A 34 -5.06 -1.97 6.75
N ARG A 35 -3.88 -1.62 7.30
CA ARG A 35 -3.77 -1.13 8.68
C ARG A 35 -4.35 0.27 8.82
N LEU A 36 -4.26 1.08 7.75
CA LEU A 36 -4.77 2.45 7.71
C LEU A 36 -6.16 2.56 7.09
N LYS A 37 -6.78 1.44 6.70
CA LYS A 37 -8.08 1.40 5.99
C LYS A 37 -9.16 2.20 6.71
N ARG A 38 -9.24 2.10 8.05
CA ARG A 38 -10.24 2.82 8.85
C ARG A 38 -10.09 4.34 8.74
N TRP A 39 -8.84 4.83 8.76
CA TRP A 39 -8.57 6.26 8.61
C TRP A 39 -8.92 6.74 7.19
N MET A 40 -8.50 6.00 6.15
CA MET A 40 -8.83 6.35 4.76
C MET A 40 -10.35 6.41 4.55
N GLN A 41 -11.09 5.42 5.07
CA GLN A 41 -12.54 5.41 4.96
C GLN A 41 -13.17 6.63 5.65
N LYS A 42 -12.72 6.98 6.87
CA LYS A 42 -13.17 8.18 7.57
C LYS A 42 -12.93 9.44 6.72
N VAL A 43 -11.75 9.61 6.14
CA VAL A 43 -11.42 10.80 5.34
C VAL A 43 -12.28 10.87 4.09
N ILE A 44 -12.48 9.74 3.39
CA ILE A 44 -13.35 9.66 2.21
C ILE A 44 -14.78 10.04 2.58
N ASP A 45 -15.33 9.47 3.66
CA ASP A 45 -16.71 9.73 4.08
C ASP A 45 -16.93 11.18 4.53
N GLN A 46 -15.89 11.84 5.07
CA GLN A 46 -15.95 13.26 5.44
C GLN A 46 -15.97 14.21 4.23
N HIS A 47 -15.47 13.78 3.07
CA HIS A 47 -15.36 14.60 1.86
C HIS A 47 -16.25 14.09 0.73
N ARG A 48 -17.23 13.26 1.07
CA ARG A 48 -18.26 12.77 0.16
C ARG A 48 -19.52 13.61 0.29
#